data_AF-A0A1M5YUS8-F1
#
_entry.id   AF-A0A1M5YUS8-F1
#
_cell.length_a   1.000
_cell.length_b   1.000
_cell.length_c   1.000
_cell.angle_alpha   90.00
_cell.angle_beta   90.00
_cell.angle_gamma   90.00
#
_symmetry.space_group_name_H-M   'P 1'
#
loop_
_entity.id
_entity.type
_entity.pdbx_description
1 polymer ?
#
loop_
_entity_poly.entity_id
_entity_poly.type
_entity_poly.pdbx_seq_one_letter_code
_entity_poly.pdbx_strand_id
1 'polypeptide(L)'
;MKWFKQGLTAAALLSVMSFSAHAVDCSDIEWHQDVLDKFPNAAEACQSVVMRDGEVHVEMIAEFVRMRPNNRADLLVHANDGTKKEVTVKVDNRIKVNDEVAFDTLPRGYEMQFFIPNDRFEVVHAVSQMPVEEVVIEEIAYLPSTASVWPLVGSLGAMFLGIAGALRLRRRK
;
A
#
# COMPACT_ATOMS: atom_id res chain seq x y z
N MET A 1 62.79 41.91 -0.82
CA MET A 1 62.18 43.26 -0.89
C MET A 1 60.85 43.16 -1.62
N LYS A 2 59.76 43.63 -0.98
CA LYS A 2 58.47 44.17 -1.52
C LYS A 2 57.71 43.34 -2.59
N TRP A 3 56.62 42.63 -2.24
CA TRP A 3 55.20 43.05 -2.02
C TRP A 3 54.38 43.30 -3.31
N PHE A 4 53.32 42.49 -3.55
CA PHE A 4 51.98 42.82 -4.11
C PHE A 4 51.16 41.50 -4.24
N LYS A 5 50.23 41.15 -3.33
CA LYS A 5 48.79 41.51 -3.21
C LYS A 5 47.96 41.26 -4.48
N GLN A 6 46.90 40.43 -4.32
CA GLN A 6 45.61 40.29 -5.03
C GLN A 6 45.34 38.79 -5.30
N GLY A 7 44.40 38.07 -4.68
CA GLY A 7 43.16 38.49 -4.02
C GLY A 7 42.03 38.55 -5.05
N LEU A 8 41.51 37.40 -5.48
CA LEU A 8 40.22 37.33 -6.18
C LEU A 8 39.53 35.98 -5.91
N THR A 9 38.89 35.88 -4.76
CA THR A 9 37.87 34.87 -4.46
C THR A 9 36.63 35.20 -5.29
N ALA A 10 36.41 34.49 -6.40
CA ALA A 10 35.15 34.54 -7.13
C ALA A 10 34.10 33.74 -6.35
N ALA A 11 33.32 34.41 -5.50
CA ALA A 11 32.14 33.82 -4.88
C ALA A 11 31.00 33.80 -5.93
N ALA A 12 30.81 32.66 -6.57
CA ALA A 12 29.64 32.41 -7.41
C ALA A 12 28.40 32.23 -6.52
N LEU A 13 27.53 33.23 -6.48
CA LEU A 13 26.20 33.13 -5.86
C LEU A 13 25.31 32.25 -6.74
N LEU A 14 25.26 30.96 -6.46
CA LEU A 14 24.24 30.05 -6.99
C LEU A 14 22.90 30.40 -6.34
N SER A 15 22.10 31.20 -7.02
CA SER A 15 20.69 31.40 -6.68
C SER A 15 19.96 30.10 -7.02
N VAL A 16 19.70 29.27 -6.00
CA VAL A 16 18.83 28.10 -6.14
C VAL A 16 17.42 28.65 -6.33
N MET A 17 16.94 28.68 -7.57
CA MET A 17 15.51 28.86 -7.84
C MET A 17 14.81 27.58 -7.41
N SER A 18 14.26 27.59 -6.20
CA SER A 18 13.32 26.56 -5.75
C SER A 18 12.05 26.66 -6.60
N PHE A 19 11.97 25.83 -7.64
CA PHE A 19 10.69 25.57 -8.29
C PHE A 19 9.79 24.88 -7.28
N SER A 20 8.85 25.63 -6.72
CA SER A 20 7.74 25.05 -5.98
C SER A 20 6.86 24.41 -7.05
N ALA A 21 6.95 23.09 -7.21
CA ALA A 21 5.94 22.36 -7.95
C ALA A 21 4.61 22.64 -7.25
N HIS A 22 3.73 23.40 -7.89
CA HIS A 22 2.38 23.63 -7.39
C HIS A 22 1.72 22.25 -7.26
N ALA A 23 1.50 21.81 -6.04
CA ALA A 23 0.64 20.67 -5.78
C ALA A 23 -0.76 21.09 -6.22
N VAL A 24 -1.37 20.33 -7.14
CA VAL A 24 -2.77 20.55 -7.52
C VAL A 24 -3.61 20.03 -6.37
N ASP A 25 -4.46 20.88 -5.79
CA ASP A 25 -5.36 20.47 -4.71
C ASP A 25 -6.75 20.10 -5.25
N CYS A 26 -7.52 19.34 -4.48
CA CYS A 26 -8.89 18.94 -4.84
C CYS A 26 -9.80 20.14 -5.19
N SER A 27 -9.55 21.32 -4.62
CA SER A 27 -10.30 22.56 -4.91
C SER A 27 -10.02 23.13 -6.29
N ASP A 28 -8.88 22.79 -6.88
CA ASP A 28 -8.38 23.37 -8.12
C ASP A 28 -8.75 22.49 -9.34
N ILE A 29 -9.46 21.38 -9.11
CA ILE A 29 -9.90 20.47 -10.16
C ILE A 29 -11.08 21.06 -10.91
N GLU A 30 -10.85 21.36 -12.19
CA GLU A 30 -11.92 21.62 -13.15
C GLU A 30 -12.51 20.29 -13.63
N TRP A 31 -13.65 19.93 -13.08
CA TRP A 31 -14.40 18.72 -13.47
C TRP A 31 -15.14 18.93 -14.78
N HIS A 32 -15.02 17.97 -15.69
CA HIS A 32 -15.83 17.95 -16.90
C HIS A 32 -17.29 17.61 -16.58
N GLN A 33 -18.23 18.18 -17.34
CA GLN A 33 -19.67 17.99 -17.10
C GLN A 33 -20.07 16.51 -17.18
N ASP A 34 -19.50 15.74 -18.10
CA ASP A 34 -19.70 14.28 -18.19
C ASP A 34 -19.38 13.50 -16.89
N VAL A 35 -18.48 14.02 -16.05
CA VAL A 35 -18.19 13.46 -14.73
C VAL A 35 -19.28 13.86 -13.75
N LEU A 36 -19.60 15.15 -13.69
CA LEU A 36 -20.62 15.69 -12.77
C LEU A 36 -22.03 15.15 -13.06
N ASP A 37 -22.37 14.87 -14.32
CA ASP A 37 -23.64 14.28 -14.72
C ASP A 37 -23.83 12.87 -14.13
N LYS A 38 -22.73 12.12 -13.97
CA LYS A 38 -22.73 10.76 -13.42
C LYS A 38 -22.47 10.74 -11.92
N PHE A 39 -21.69 11.69 -11.43
CA PHE A 39 -21.31 11.81 -10.04
C PHE A 39 -21.19 13.29 -9.63
N PRO A 40 -22.32 13.93 -9.27
CA PRO A 40 -22.35 15.35 -8.90
C PRO A 40 -21.48 15.70 -7.68
N ASN A 41 -21.24 14.72 -6.82
CA ASN A 41 -20.50 14.90 -5.56
C ASN A 41 -19.01 14.54 -5.70
N ALA A 42 -18.46 14.54 -6.93
CA ALA A 42 -17.06 14.19 -7.18
C ALA A 42 -16.07 15.04 -6.36
N ALA A 43 -16.35 16.34 -6.20
CA ALA A 43 -15.53 17.23 -5.39
C ALA A 43 -15.52 16.85 -3.90
N GLU A 44 -16.65 16.38 -3.35
CA GLU A 44 -16.77 15.97 -1.95
C GLU A 44 -16.06 14.64 -1.66
N ALA A 45 -15.88 13.82 -2.69
CA ALA A 45 -15.21 12.52 -2.63
C ALA A 45 -13.70 12.56 -2.89
N CYS A 46 -13.19 13.69 -3.39
CA CYS A 46 -11.77 13.86 -3.69
C CYS A 46 -10.94 13.77 -2.40
N GLN A 47 -10.04 12.78 -2.35
CA GLN A 47 -9.11 12.58 -1.24
C GLN A 47 -7.76 13.24 -1.52
N SER A 48 -7.26 13.07 -2.74
CA SER A 48 -6.00 13.62 -3.18
C SER A 48 -6.00 13.80 -4.70
N VAL A 49 -5.02 14.54 -5.20
CA VAL A 49 -4.79 14.69 -6.64
C VAL A 49 -3.37 14.25 -6.94
N VAL A 50 -3.22 13.41 -7.96
CA VAL A 50 -1.94 12.90 -8.42
C VAL A 50 -1.75 13.19 -9.90
N MET A 51 -0.55 13.66 -10.27
CA MET A 51 -0.15 13.80 -11.66
C MET A 51 0.46 12.47 -12.12
N ARG A 52 -0.16 11.82 -13.11
CA ARG A 52 0.39 10.63 -13.78
C ARG A 52 0.40 10.84 -15.28
N ASP A 53 1.54 10.56 -15.90
CA ASP A 53 1.75 10.67 -17.35
C ASP A 53 1.39 12.06 -17.94
N GLY A 54 1.48 13.12 -17.12
CA GLY A 54 1.11 14.48 -17.51
C GLY A 54 -0.38 14.80 -17.38
N GLU A 55 -1.20 13.84 -16.92
CA GLU A 55 -2.64 13.99 -16.70
C GLU A 55 -2.98 14.03 -15.21
N VAL A 56 -3.97 14.87 -14.88
CA VAL A 56 -4.49 15.02 -13.53
C VAL A 56 -5.42 13.85 -13.22
N HIS A 57 -5.09 13.09 -12.18
CA HIS A 57 -5.91 12.00 -11.66
C HIS A 57 -6.36 12.33 -10.25
N VAL A 58 -7.64 12.12 -9.97
CA VAL A 58 -8.23 12.32 -8.66
C VAL A 58 -8.32 10.97 -7.95
N GLU A 59 -7.73 10.91 -6.77
CA GLU A 59 -7.80 9.77 -5.87
C GLU A 59 -9.08 9.82 -5.04
N MET A 60 -9.79 8.70 -4.99
CA MET A 60 -11.00 8.52 -4.19
C MET A 60 -10.95 7.18 -3.47
N ILE A 61 -11.57 7.09 -2.29
CA ILE A 61 -11.71 5.85 -1.54
C ILE A 61 -13.12 5.29 -1.76
N ALA A 62 -13.23 4.00 -2.04
CA ALA A 62 -14.52 3.33 -2.14
C ALA A 62 -14.48 1.87 -1.67
N GLU A 63 -15.66 1.39 -1.31
CA GLU A 63 -15.92 -0.03 -1.10
C GLU A 63 -16.57 -0.65 -2.34
N PHE A 64 -16.07 -1.82 -2.74
CA PHE A 64 -16.68 -2.60 -3.80
C PHE A 64 -18.04 -3.17 -3.36
N VAL A 65 -19.09 -2.94 -4.15
CA VAL A 65 -20.41 -3.53 -3.89
C VAL A 65 -20.64 -4.77 -4.74
N ARG A 66 -20.50 -4.63 -6.06
CA ARG A 66 -20.66 -5.71 -7.05
C ARG A 66 -20.22 -5.28 -8.45
N MET A 67 -19.92 -6.27 -9.28
CA MET A 67 -19.86 -6.09 -10.73
C MET A 67 -21.27 -6.14 -11.35
N ARG A 68 -21.47 -5.33 -12.38
CA ARG A 68 -22.62 -5.31 -13.27
C ARG A 68 -22.20 -5.78 -14.68
N PRO A 69 -23.17 -6.19 -15.51
CA PRO A 69 -22.91 -6.44 -16.93
C PRO A 69 -22.25 -5.23 -17.62
N ASN A 70 -21.53 -5.48 -18.71
CA ASN A 70 -20.83 -4.47 -19.52
C ASN A 70 -19.70 -3.74 -18.75
N ASN A 71 -18.97 -4.45 -17.90
CA ASN A 71 -17.78 -3.96 -17.18
C ASN A 71 -18.05 -2.69 -16.37
N ARG A 72 -19.13 -2.71 -15.60
CA ARG A 72 -19.50 -1.63 -14.69
C ARG A 72 -19.41 -2.13 -13.25
N ALA A 73 -18.91 -1.32 -12.33
CA ALA A 73 -18.85 -1.65 -10.92
C ALA A 73 -19.75 -0.70 -10.12
N ASP A 74 -20.52 -1.24 -9.19
CA ASP A 74 -21.15 -0.45 -8.14
C ASP A 74 -20.15 -0.29 -7.00
N LEU A 75 -19.88 0.97 -6.63
CA LEU A 75 -18.92 1.35 -5.61
C LEU A 75 -19.60 2.24 -4.57
N LEU A 76 -19.30 2.05 -3.29
CA LEU A 76 -19.67 2.96 -2.21
C LEU A 76 -18.50 3.91 -1.97
N VAL A 77 -18.54 5.09 -2.59
CA VAL A 77 -17.48 6.11 -2.50
C VAL A 77 -17.60 6.88 -1.21
N HIS A 78 -16.48 7.06 -0.51
CA HIS A 78 -16.38 7.81 0.74
C HIS A 78 -16.19 9.30 0.43
N ALA A 79 -17.03 10.12 1.03
CA ALA A 79 -16.90 11.57 1.02
C ALA A 79 -16.11 12.06 2.24
N ASN A 80 -15.55 13.27 2.14
CA ASN A 80 -14.75 13.89 3.19
C ASN A 80 -15.55 14.18 4.48
N ASP A 81 -16.88 14.22 4.39
CA ASP A 81 -17.79 14.36 5.54
C ASP A 81 -18.08 13.02 6.26
N GLY A 82 -17.49 11.92 5.79
CA GLY A 82 -17.70 10.56 6.30
C GLY A 82 -18.94 9.86 5.75
N THR A 83 -19.71 10.50 4.87
CA THR A 83 -20.83 9.85 4.19
C THR A 83 -20.35 8.95 3.06
N LYS A 84 -21.18 7.96 2.69
CA LYS A 84 -20.91 7.05 1.58
C LYS A 84 -21.98 7.21 0.50
N LYS A 85 -21.57 7.28 -0.76
CA LYS A 85 -22.47 7.41 -1.91
C LYS A 85 -22.24 6.26 -2.88
N GLU A 86 -23.32 5.57 -3.24
CA GLU A 86 -23.25 4.52 -4.25
C GLU A 86 -23.18 5.13 -5.65
N VAL A 87 -22.18 4.73 -6.43
CA VAL A 87 -21.97 5.16 -7.81
C VAL A 87 -21.71 3.96 -8.70
N THR A 88 -22.11 4.06 -9.97
CA THR A 88 -21.80 3.02 -10.97
C THR A 88 -20.78 3.54 -11.97
N VAL A 89 -19.55 3.07 -11.87
CA VAL A 89 -18.43 3.48 -12.74
C VAL A 89 -18.14 2.41 -13.79
N LYS A 90 -17.58 2.83 -14.93
CA LYS A 90 -17.04 1.91 -15.94
C LYS A 90 -15.62 1.51 -15.52
N VAL A 91 -15.33 0.21 -15.57
CA VAL A 91 -14.01 -0.34 -15.27
C VAL A 91 -13.52 -1.05 -16.53
N ASP A 92 -12.33 -0.70 -17.01
CA ASP A 92 -11.70 -1.45 -18.11
C ASP A 92 -11.19 -2.79 -17.57
N ASN A 93 -11.40 -3.89 -18.31
CA ASN A 93 -11.04 -5.24 -17.87
C ASN A 93 -9.53 -5.45 -17.68
N ARG A 94 -8.71 -4.53 -18.18
CA ARG A 94 -7.26 -4.51 -17.96
C ARG A 94 -6.89 -3.96 -16.60
N ILE A 95 -7.78 -3.20 -15.95
CA ILE A 95 -7.52 -2.60 -14.65
C ILE A 95 -7.75 -3.65 -13.57
N LYS A 96 -6.74 -3.78 -12.72
CA LYS A 96 -6.73 -4.65 -11.55
C LYS A 96 -6.40 -3.82 -10.33
N VAL A 97 -6.89 -4.24 -9.17
CA VAL A 97 -6.48 -3.69 -7.90
C VAL A 97 -5.06 -4.17 -7.62
N ASN A 98 -4.14 -3.24 -7.34
CA ASN A 98 -2.71 -3.51 -7.15
C ASN A 98 -2.06 -4.26 -8.33
N ASP A 99 -2.58 -4.09 -9.55
CA ASP A 99 -2.15 -4.79 -10.78
C ASP A 99 -2.29 -6.34 -10.74
N GLU A 100 -2.92 -6.89 -9.71
CA GLU A 100 -2.99 -8.32 -9.43
C GLU A 100 -4.42 -8.85 -9.44
N VAL A 101 -5.31 -8.21 -8.69
CA VAL A 101 -6.66 -8.71 -8.40
C VAL A 101 -7.69 -8.09 -9.34
N ALA A 102 -8.45 -8.92 -10.03
CA ALA A 102 -9.50 -8.44 -10.93
C ALA A 102 -10.74 -7.97 -10.15
N PHE A 103 -11.44 -6.96 -10.68
CA PHE A 103 -12.62 -6.38 -10.02
C PHE A 103 -13.77 -7.36 -9.81
N ASP A 104 -13.91 -8.36 -10.68
CA ASP A 104 -14.95 -9.39 -10.61
C ASP A 104 -14.71 -10.44 -9.52
N THR A 105 -13.48 -10.53 -9.00
CA THR A 105 -13.13 -11.42 -7.89
C THR A 105 -13.17 -10.73 -6.53
N LEU A 106 -13.38 -9.41 -6.48
CA LEU A 106 -13.37 -8.66 -5.24
C LEU A 106 -14.56 -9.06 -4.34
N PRO A 107 -14.32 -9.28 -3.03
CA PRO A 107 -15.43 -9.49 -2.11
C PRO A 107 -16.18 -8.17 -1.88
N ARG A 108 -17.48 -8.29 -1.62
CA ARG A 108 -18.30 -7.12 -1.25
C ARG A 108 -17.76 -6.48 0.04
N GLY A 109 -17.69 -5.15 0.06
CA GLY A 109 -17.12 -4.37 1.16
C GLY A 109 -15.60 -4.20 1.09
N TYR A 110 -14.95 -4.69 0.04
CA TYR A 110 -13.51 -4.51 -0.14
C TYR A 110 -13.18 -3.03 -0.39
N GLU A 111 -12.40 -2.43 0.51
CA GLU A 111 -12.00 -1.03 0.42
C GLU A 111 -10.76 -0.86 -0.47
N MET A 112 -10.85 0.09 -1.40
CA MET A 112 -9.79 0.41 -2.34
C MET A 112 -9.78 1.90 -2.66
N GLN A 113 -8.60 2.39 -3.00
CA GLN A 113 -8.39 3.66 -3.64
C GLN A 113 -8.51 3.47 -5.14
N PHE A 114 -9.28 4.33 -5.80
CA PHE A 114 -9.37 4.32 -7.25
C PHE A 114 -9.08 5.73 -7.78
N PHE A 115 -8.53 5.75 -8.99
CA PHE A 115 -8.11 6.98 -9.65
C PHE A 115 -8.97 7.19 -10.89
N ILE A 116 -9.57 8.38 -10.97
CA ILE A 116 -10.34 8.82 -12.13
C ILE A 116 -9.71 10.09 -12.70
N PRO A 117 -9.71 10.28 -14.03
CA PRO A 117 -9.29 11.53 -14.64
C PRO A 117 -10.41 12.57 -14.52
N ASN A 118 -10.07 13.85 -14.68
CA ASN A 118 -11.04 14.95 -14.54
C ASN A 118 -12.00 15.11 -15.74
N ASP A 119 -11.67 14.50 -16.88
CA ASP A 119 -12.40 14.60 -18.14
C ASP A 119 -13.46 13.50 -18.33
N ARG A 120 -13.29 12.33 -17.70
CA ARG A 120 -14.16 11.17 -17.89
C ARG A 120 -14.31 10.31 -16.64
N PHE A 121 -15.53 9.82 -16.41
CA PHE A 121 -15.85 8.99 -15.25
C PHE A 121 -15.59 7.50 -15.52
N GLU A 122 -14.32 7.10 -15.45
CA GLU A 122 -13.86 5.72 -15.55
C GLU A 122 -12.67 5.46 -14.61
N VAL A 123 -12.57 4.22 -14.11
CA VAL A 123 -11.44 3.84 -13.26
C VAL A 123 -10.24 3.54 -14.15
N VAL A 124 -9.15 4.28 -13.95
CA VAL A 124 -7.88 4.11 -14.70
C VAL A 124 -6.86 3.33 -13.87
N HIS A 125 -6.93 3.43 -12.55
CA HIS A 125 -6.06 2.69 -11.65
C HIS A 125 -6.77 2.42 -10.33
N ALA A 126 -6.44 1.32 -9.68
CA ALA A 126 -6.99 0.95 -8.38
C ALA A 126 -5.91 0.31 -7.51
N VAL A 127 -5.83 0.75 -6.26
CA VAL A 127 -4.84 0.33 -5.28
C VAL A 127 -5.58 0.04 -3.98
N SER A 128 -5.20 -1.01 -3.26
CA SER A 128 -5.67 -1.19 -1.88
C SER A 128 -4.60 -0.79 -0.88
N GLN A 129 -5.00 -0.05 0.14
CA GLN A 129 -4.15 0.23 1.31
C GLN A 129 -4.09 -0.97 2.28
N MET A 130 -5.08 -1.87 2.20
CA MET A 130 -4.95 -3.14 2.89
C MET A 130 -3.78 -3.87 2.21
N PRO A 131 -2.76 -4.34 2.95
CA PRO A 131 -1.85 -5.31 2.37
C PRO A 131 -2.76 -6.37 1.77
N VAL A 132 -2.57 -6.65 0.47
CA VAL A 132 -3.05 -7.91 -0.07
C VAL A 132 -2.37 -8.89 0.85
N GLU A 133 -3.11 -9.44 1.82
CA GLU A 133 -2.77 -10.74 2.31
C GLU A 133 -2.81 -11.56 1.03
N GLU A 134 -1.64 -11.70 0.38
CA GLU A 134 -1.28 -12.97 -0.22
C GLU A 134 -1.88 -13.96 0.75
N VAL A 135 -2.83 -14.75 0.26
CA VAL A 135 -3.24 -15.93 0.98
C VAL A 135 -1.92 -16.66 1.18
N VAL A 136 -1.31 -16.41 2.33
CA VAL A 136 -0.29 -17.22 2.91
C VAL A 136 -1.09 -18.49 3.10
N ILE A 137 -1.03 -19.35 2.07
CA ILE A 137 -1.03 -20.76 2.30
C ILE A 137 -0.07 -20.85 3.47
N GLU A 138 -0.65 -21.12 4.64
CA GLU A 138 0.11 -21.47 5.82
C GLU A 138 0.85 -22.73 5.38
N GLU A 139 1.98 -22.53 4.71
CA GLU A 139 3.01 -23.51 4.52
C GLU A 139 3.43 -23.75 5.95
N ILE A 140 2.71 -24.66 6.58
CA ILE A 140 3.03 -25.27 7.85
C ILE A 140 4.53 -25.37 7.86
N ALA A 141 5.16 -24.50 8.64
CA ALA A 141 6.60 -24.48 8.77
C ALA A 141 6.92 -25.86 9.33
N TYR A 142 7.29 -26.80 8.45
CA TYR A 142 7.86 -28.06 8.84
C TYR A 142 9.14 -27.62 9.52
N LEU A 143 9.10 -27.50 10.86
CA LEU A 143 10.31 -27.51 11.64
C LEU A 143 11.13 -28.64 11.05
N PRO A 144 12.38 -28.38 10.61
CA PRO A 144 13.15 -29.42 9.98
C PRO A 144 13.12 -30.60 10.95
N SER A 145 12.76 -31.78 10.46
CA SER A 145 12.73 -33.02 11.22
C SER A 145 14.16 -33.48 11.53
N THR A 146 14.99 -32.53 11.98
CA THR A 146 16.41 -32.58 12.29
C THR A 146 16.63 -32.28 13.78
N ALA A 147 15.58 -32.31 14.60
CA ALA A 147 15.72 -32.76 15.98
C ALA A 147 16.15 -34.24 15.94
N SER A 148 17.42 -34.43 15.56
CA SER A 148 18.11 -35.72 15.57
C SER A 148 17.95 -36.34 16.96
N VAL A 149 18.06 -37.66 17.08
CA VAL A 149 17.86 -38.37 18.37
C VAL A 149 18.92 -37.98 19.44
N TRP A 150 19.93 -37.16 19.07
CA TRP A 150 21.05 -36.75 19.90
C TRP A 150 20.71 -35.99 21.18
N PRO A 151 19.79 -35.00 21.22
CA PRO A 151 19.40 -34.35 22.47
C PRO A 151 18.74 -35.33 23.44
N LEU A 152 18.01 -36.33 22.91
CA LEU A 152 17.35 -37.36 23.70
C LEU A 152 18.40 -38.30 24.33
N VAL A 153 19.40 -38.74 23.56
CA VAL A 153 20.53 -39.53 24.07
C VAL A 153 21.38 -38.73 25.07
N GLY A 154 21.62 -37.44 24.80
CA GLY A 154 22.35 -36.55 25.70
C GLY A 154 21.66 -36.37 27.05
N SER A 155 20.33 -36.21 27.05
CA SER A 155 19.54 -36.08 28.28
C SER A 155 19.60 -37.35 29.15
N LEU A 156 19.52 -38.53 28.53
CA LEU A 156 19.67 -39.81 29.22
C LEU A 156 21.07 -39.97 29.83
N GLY A 157 22.13 -39.63 29.09
CA GLY A 157 23.50 -39.67 29.62
C GLY A 157 23.71 -38.76 30.84
N ALA A 158 23.20 -37.53 30.79
CA ALA A 158 23.28 -36.58 31.90
C ALA A 158 22.53 -37.09 33.14
N MET A 159 21.37 -37.73 32.95
CA MET A 159 20.59 -38.33 34.04
C MET A 159 21.38 -39.46 34.75
N PHE A 160 22.01 -40.36 34.00
CA PHE A 160 22.82 -41.44 34.61
C PHE A 160 24.04 -40.91 35.35
N LEU A 161 24.72 -39.88 34.83
CA LEU A 161 25.84 -39.23 35.53
C LEU A 161 25.39 -38.54 36.82
N GLY A 162 24.21 -37.89 36.80
CA GLY A 162 23.61 -37.30 38.00
C GLY A 162 23.34 -38.32 39.10
N ILE A 163 22.74 -39.46 38.75
CA ILE A 163 22.46 -40.56 39.70
C ILE A 163 23.77 -41.14 40.24
N ALA A 164 24.76 -41.39 39.40
CA ALA A 164 26.06 -41.90 39.82
C ALA A 164 26.79 -40.93 40.77
N GLY A 165 26.74 -39.62 40.49
CA GLY A 165 27.26 -38.57 41.36
C GLY A 165 26.58 -38.55 42.73
N ALA A 166 25.25 -38.62 42.75
CA ALA A 166 24.46 -38.66 43.98
C ALA A 166 24.78 -39.91 44.84
N LEU A 167 24.90 -41.09 44.21
CA LEU A 167 25.29 -42.32 44.90
C LEU A 167 26.72 -42.25 45.45
N ARG A 168 27.65 -41.63 44.72
CA ARG A 168 29.04 -41.44 45.18
C ARG A 168 29.12 -40.49 46.38
N LEU A 169 28.34 -39.42 46.38
CA LEU A 169 28.23 -38.50 47.52
C LEU A 169 27.60 -39.19 48.73
N ARG A 170 26.56 -40.00 48.52
CA ARG A 170 25.91 -40.78 49.58
C ARG A 170 26.82 -41.84 50.20
N ARG A 171 27.76 -42.42 49.44
CA ARG A 171 28.76 -43.36 49.95
C ARG A 171 29.94 -42.71 50.69
N ARG A 172 30.12 -41.39 50.56
CA ARG A 172 31.17 -40.64 51.25
C ARG A 172 30.71 -40.00 52.57
N LYS A 173 29.40 -39.98 52.83
CA LYS A 173 28.83 -39.78 54.17
C LYS A 173 28.71 -41.14 54.86
#